data_AF-A0A348UWQ8-F1
#
_entry.id   AF-A0A348UWQ8-F1
#
_cell.length_a   1.000
_cell.length_b   1.000
_cell.length_c   1.000
_cell.angle_alpha   90.00
_cell.angle_beta   90.00
_cell.angle_gamma   90.00
#
_symmetry.space_group_name_H-M   'P 1'
#
loop_
_entity.id
_entity.type
_entity.pdbx_description
1 polymer ?
#
loop_
_entity_poly.entity_id
_entity_poly.type
_entity_poly.pdbx_seq_one_letter_code
_entity_poly.pdbx_strand_id
1 'polypeptide(L)'
;MEQDDNMYFSAEFQLDNPGIFYQFKLRKNESEPFFALVTKQSKALDSLKSGDLVPMIFHYQDKTIPAVRKPTRIKYILDGTPIGFKDHFMIGLDIEKVGE
;
A
#
# COMPACT_ATOMS: atom_id res chain seq x y z
N MET A 1 10.29 -19.89 9.35
CA MET A 1 9.57 -19.67 8.08
C MET A 1 9.86 -18.24 7.70
N GLU A 2 10.68 -18.02 6.67
CA GLU A 2 10.85 -16.68 6.10
C GLU A 2 9.47 -16.27 5.55
N GLN A 3 8.86 -15.25 6.15
CA GLN A 3 7.66 -14.65 5.58
C GLN A 3 8.09 -13.90 4.33
N ASP A 4 7.88 -14.53 3.18
CA ASP A 4 8.16 -13.92 1.89
C ASP A 4 7.12 -12.80 1.68
N ASP A 5 7.55 -11.55 1.79
CA ASP A 5 6.69 -10.36 1.63
C ASP A 5 5.97 -10.36 0.27
N ASN A 6 6.49 -11.13 -0.70
CA ASN A 6 5.87 -11.42 -2.00
C ASN A 6 4.48 -12.08 -1.94
N MET A 7 4.03 -12.53 -0.77
CA MET A 7 2.74 -13.20 -0.57
C MET A 7 1.61 -12.28 -0.10
N TYR A 8 1.88 -11.00 0.20
CA TYR A 8 0.82 -10.07 0.58
C TYR A 8 -0.12 -9.76 -0.60
N PHE A 9 -1.43 -9.81 -0.33
CA PHE A 9 -2.48 -9.61 -1.33
C PHE A 9 -3.14 -8.23 -1.24
N SER A 10 -3.35 -7.73 -0.03
CA SER A 10 -3.93 -6.43 0.24
C SER A 10 -3.33 -5.81 1.49
N ALA A 11 -3.45 -4.50 1.61
CA ALA A 11 -3.06 -3.77 2.80
C ALA A 11 -4.11 -2.73 3.16
N GLU A 12 -4.12 -2.34 4.43
CA GLU A 12 -4.94 -1.24 4.93
C GLU A 12 -4.16 -0.36 5.88
N PHE A 13 -4.53 0.92 5.93
CA PHE A 13 -4.01 1.88 6.89
C PHE A 13 -5.13 2.78 7.39
N GLN A 14 -4.92 3.37 8.55
CA GLN A 14 -5.89 4.28 9.14
C GLN A 14 -5.73 5.66 8.53
N LEU A 15 -6.83 6.26 8.08
CA LEU A 15 -6.86 7.66 7.67
C LEU A 15 -6.83 8.56 8.91
N ASP A 16 -6.19 9.73 8.82
CA ASP A 16 -6.19 10.68 9.94
C ASP A 16 -7.60 11.22 10.23
N ASN A 17 -8.40 11.43 9.17
CA ASN A 17 -9.77 11.88 9.26
C ASN A 17 -10.60 11.48 8.03
N PRO A 18 -11.71 10.73 8.18
CA PRO A 18 -12.19 10.12 9.42
C PRO A 18 -11.27 8.96 9.80
N GLY A 19 -11.11 8.64 11.09
CA GLY A 19 -10.23 7.58 11.64
C GLY A 19 -10.54 6.13 11.22
N ILE A 20 -11.02 5.92 9.99
CA ILE A 20 -11.40 4.66 9.37
C ILE A 20 -10.20 4.03 8.66
N PHE A 21 -10.25 2.71 8.46
CA PHE A 21 -9.28 2.01 7.64
C PHE A 21 -9.62 2.13 6.15
N TYR A 22 -8.63 2.54 5.38
CA TYR A 22 -8.67 2.47 3.92
C TYR A 22 -7.92 1.21 3.47
N GLN A 23 -8.63 0.28 2.83
CA GLN A 23 -8.07 -0.97 2.34
C GLN A 23 -7.92 -0.95 0.81
N PHE A 24 -6.80 -1.46 0.31
CA PHE A 24 -6.50 -1.56 -1.11
C PHE A 24 -5.80 -2.88 -1.47
N LYS A 25 -5.91 -3.28 -2.73
CA LYS A 25 -5.17 -4.43 -3.27
C LYS A 25 -3.75 -4.03 -3.61
N LEU A 26 -2.80 -4.88 -3.25
CA LEU A 26 -1.41 -4.72 -3.65
C LEU A 26 -1.26 -5.12 -5.12
N ARG A 27 -0.46 -4.33 -5.84
CA ARG A 27 -0.08 -4.56 -7.24
C ARG A 27 1.43 -4.66 -7.33
N LYS A 28 1.92 -5.34 -8.35
CA LYS A 28 3.34 -5.52 -8.66
C LYS A 28 3.56 -5.48 -10.16
N ASN A 29 4.71 -4.98 -10.59
CA ASN A 29 5.18 -5.08 -11.96
C ASN A 29 6.72 -5.27 -11.95
N GLU A 30 7.35 -5.40 -13.12
CA GLU A 30 8.78 -5.67 -13.22
C GLU A 30 9.67 -4.59 -12.61
N SER A 31 9.20 -3.33 -12.60
CA SER A 31 9.97 -2.17 -12.10
C SER A 31 9.65 -1.80 -10.65
N GLU A 32 8.51 -2.25 -10.12
CA GLU A 32 8.03 -1.91 -8.78
C GLU A 32 7.49 -3.15 -8.05
N PRO A 33 8.13 -3.57 -6.92
CA PRO A 33 7.70 -4.75 -6.17
C PRO A 33 6.31 -4.60 -5.58
N PHE A 34 5.96 -3.42 -5.04
CA PHE A 34 4.63 -3.15 -4.49
C PHE A 34 4.15 -1.72 -4.80
N PHE A 35 2.93 -1.62 -5.31
CA PHE A 35 2.21 -0.34 -5.42
C PHE A 35 0.72 -0.49 -5.18
N ALA A 36 0.08 0.62 -4.81
CA ALA A 36 -1.37 0.77 -4.71
C ALA A 36 -1.89 1.65 -5.85
N LEU A 37 -3.14 1.41 -6.23
CA LEU A 37 -3.90 2.32 -7.10
C LEU A 37 -5.02 2.93 -6.26
N VAL A 38 -4.99 4.26 -6.15
CA VAL A 38 -5.96 5.02 -5.36
C VAL A 38 -6.67 6.00 -6.28
N THR A 39 -8.00 6.00 -6.29
CA THR A 39 -8.76 6.94 -7.14
C THR A 39 -8.46 8.38 -6.76
N LYS A 40 -8.43 9.28 -7.75
CA LYS A 40 -8.10 10.71 -7.52
C LYS A 40 -9.04 11.43 -6.55
N GLN A 41 -10.26 10.92 -6.39
CA GLN A 41 -11.28 11.48 -5.48
C GLN A 41 -11.23 10.84 -4.09
N SER A 42 -10.31 9.90 -3.83
CA SER A 42 -10.19 9.24 -2.54
C SER A 42 -9.58 10.18 -1.49
N LYS A 43 -10.24 10.29 -0.34
CA LYS A 43 -9.71 10.98 0.85
C LYS A 43 -8.43 10.35 1.39
N ALA A 44 -8.13 9.12 0.99
CA ALA A 44 -6.90 8.45 1.38
C ALA A 44 -5.65 9.21 0.94
N LEU A 45 -5.74 9.97 -0.15
CA LEU A 45 -4.63 10.80 -0.65
C LEU A 45 -4.28 11.94 0.29
N ASP A 46 -5.24 12.45 1.07
CA ASP A 46 -5.01 13.53 2.03
C ASP A 46 -4.12 13.08 3.20
N SER A 47 -4.10 11.76 3.48
CA SER A 47 -3.33 11.12 4.55
C SER A 47 -1.99 10.53 4.07
N LEU A 48 -1.59 10.76 2.82
CA LEU A 48 -0.38 10.17 2.24
C LEU A 48 0.52 11.24 1.62
N LYS A 49 1.80 11.23 1.99
CA LYS A 49 2.85 12.01 1.31
C LYS A 49 4.06 11.13 1.01
N SER A 50 4.74 11.42 -0.10
CA SER A 50 6.00 10.76 -0.44
C SER A 50 7.03 10.98 0.69
N GLY A 51 7.64 9.90 1.14
CA GLY A 51 8.58 9.87 2.26
C GLY A 51 7.95 9.47 3.60
N ASP A 52 6.62 9.51 3.72
CA ASP A 52 5.94 9.14 4.98
C ASP A 52 6.16 7.67 5.31
N LEU A 53 6.29 7.39 6.61
CA LEU A 53 6.30 6.05 7.16
C LEU A 53 4.93 5.75 7.77
N VAL A 54 4.11 5.01 7.04
CA VAL A 54 2.73 4.71 7.41
C VAL A 54 2.66 3.30 7.99
N PRO A 55 2.11 3.10 9.20
CA PRO A 55 1.89 1.78 9.74
C PRO A 55 0.72 1.12 8.99
N MET A 56 1.01 0.09 8.20
CA MET A 56 0.00 -0.63 7.41
C MET A 56 -0.22 -2.04 7.98
N ILE A 57 -1.42 -2.56 7.79
CA ILE A 57 -1.81 -3.94 8.10
C ILE A 57 -1.88 -4.70 6.77
N PHE A 58 -1.09 -5.76 6.64
CA PHE A 58 -0.98 -6.57 5.44
C PHE A 58 -1.72 -7.89 5.60
N HIS A 59 -2.46 -8.26 4.56
CA HIS A 59 -3.25 -9.48 4.51
C HIS A 59 -2.73 -10.42 3.42
N TYR A 60 -2.65 -11.70 3.75
CA TYR A 60 -2.36 -12.76 2.79
C TYR A 60 -3.61 -13.11 1.98
N GLN A 61 -3.41 -13.75 0.83
CA GLN A 61 -4.53 -14.27 0.05
C GLN A 61 -5.29 -15.38 0.80
N ASP A 62 -4.56 -16.21 1.53
CA ASP A 62 -5.13 -17.16 2.49
C ASP A 62 -5.54 -16.42 3.77
N LYS A 63 -6.86 -16.33 3.99
CA LYS A 63 -7.45 -15.62 5.14
C LYS A 63 -7.27 -16.34 6.48
N THR A 64 -6.78 -17.58 6.48
CA THR A 64 -6.44 -18.29 7.72
C THR A 64 -5.12 -17.80 8.33
N ILE A 65 -4.29 -17.14 7.52
CA ILE A 65 -3.03 -16.55 7.97
C ILE A 65 -3.33 -15.18 8.60
N PRO A 66 -2.92 -14.93 9.86
CA PRO A 66 -3.13 -13.65 10.51
C PRO A 66 -2.51 -12.48 9.74
N ALA A 67 -3.20 -11.34 9.75
CA ALA A 67 -2.67 -10.11 9.19
C ALA A 67 -1.47 -9.60 10.00
N VAL A 68 -0.52 -8.94 9.33
CA VAL A 68 0.72 -8.47 9.94
C VAL A 68 0.81 -6.97 9.82
N ARG A 69 1.13 -6.28 10.93
CA ARG A 69 1.36 -4.83 10.91
C ARG A 69 2.83 -4.56 10.61
N LYS A 70 3.12 -3.76 9.58
CA LYS A 70 4.49 -3.34 9.22
C LYS A 70 4.56 -1.83 8.97
N PRO A 71 5.66 -1.16 9.37
CA PRO A 71 5.98 0.16 8.85
C PRO A 71 6.15 0.08 7.33
N THR A 72 5.58 1.03 6.60
CA THR A 72 5.66 1.06 5.13
C THR A 72 5.91 2.46 4.66
N ARG A 73 6.97 2.64 3.88
CA ARG A 73 7.34 3.94 3.34
C ARG A 73 6.58 4.19 2.04
N ILE A 74 6.02 5.39 1.92
CA ILE A 74 5.44 5.87 0.67
C ILE A 74 6.60 6.35 -0.22
N LYS A 75 7.00 5.56 -1.22
CA LYS A 75 8.16 5.88 -2.08
C LYS A 75 7.88 7.08 -2.98
N TYR A 76 6.70 7.08 -3.59
CA TYR A 76 6.23 8.15 -4.47
C TYR A 76 4.71 8.09 -4.60
N ILE A 77 4.13 9.21 -5.03
CA ILE A 77 2.74 9.33 -5.48
C ILE A 77 2.80 9.92 -6.89
N LEU A 78 2.46 9.13 -7.89
CA LEU A 78 2.46 9.54 -9.30
C LEU A 78 1.02 9.66 -9.79
N ASP A 79 0.70 10.78 -10.42
CA ASP A 79 -0.54 10.86 -11.21
C ASP A 79 -0.47 9.76 -12.28
N GLY A 80 -1.49 8.91 -12.34
CA GLY A 80 -1.53 7.76 -13.23
C GLY A 80 -1.20 8.16 -14.67
N THR A 81 -0.42 7.31 -15.36
CA THR A 81 -0.04 7.58 -16.74
C THR A 81 -1.28 7.64 -17.64
N PRO A 82 -1.20 8.34 -18.79
CA PRO A 82 -2.29 8.39 -19.77
C PRO A 82 -2.75 7.00 -20.24
N ILE A 83 -1.88 6.00 -20.11
CA ILE A 83 -2.10 4.63 -20.56
C ILE A 83 -2.29 3.75 -19.31
N GLY A 84 -3.54 3.60 -18.88
CA GLY A 84 -3.97 2.53 -17.96
C GLY A 84 -4.60 2.99 -16.65
N PHE A 85 -4.24 4.16 -16.12
CA PHE A 85 -4.68 4.59 -14.77
C PHE A 85 -5.10 6.06 -14.68
N LYS A 86 -5.73 6.61 -15.72
CA LYS A 86 -6.08 8.04 -15.85
C LYS A 86 -6.82 8.64 -14.63
N ASP A 87 -7.62 7.83 -13.94
CA ASP A 87 -8.44 8.26 -12.79
C ASP A 87 -7.85 7.84 -11.44
N HIS A 88 -6.61 7.33 -11.42
CA HIS A 88 -5.94 6.85 -10.22
C HIS A 88 -4.56 7.50 -10.04
N PHE A 89 -4.14 7.64 -8.80
CA PHE A 89 -2.74 7.80 -8.43
C PHE A 89 -2.11 6.42 -8.22
N MET A 90 -0.88 6.28 -8.67
CA MET A 90 -0.02 5.14 -8.36
C MET A 90 0.85 5.50 -7.15
N ILE A 91 0.74 4.70 -6.10
CA ILE A 91 1.44 4.92 -4.84
C ILE A 91 2.45 3.79 -4.66
N GLY A 92 3.74 4.10 -4.79
CA GLY A 92 4.82 3.13 -4.59
C GLY A 92 5.04 2.85 -3.11
N LEU A 93 5.21 1.59 -2.74
CA LEU A 93 5.31 1.14 -1.36
C LEU A 93 6.64 0.42 -1.12
N ASP A 94 7.34 0.78 -0.04
CA ASP A 94 8.48 0.04 0.47
C ASP A 94 8.11 -0.53 1.84
N ILE A 95 7.92 -1.84 1.91
CA ILE A 95 7.53 -2.53 3.14
C ILE A 95 8.82 -2.75 3.94
N GLU A 96 8.94 -2.10 5.09
CA GLU A 96 10.15 -2.28 5.90
C GLU A 96 10.17 -3.72 6.43
N LYS A 97 11.29 -4.41 6.19
CA LYS A 97 11.55 -5.69 6.84
C LYS A 97 11.80 -5.40 8.31
N VAL A 98 10.89 -5.83 9.18
CA VAL A 98 11.16 -5.84 10.62
C VAL A 98 12.38 -6.73 10.81
N GLY A 99 13.46 -6.15 11.33
CA GLY A 99 14.79 -6.75 11.34
C GLY A 99 14.87 -8.12 12.01
N GLU A 100 15.83 -8.89 11.52
CA GLU A 100 16.48 -10.01 12.20
C GLU A 100 17.03 -9.61 13.58
#